data_AF-A0A1W2EKT5-F1
#
_entry.id   AF-A0A1W2EKT5-F1
#
_cell.length_a   1.000
_cell.length_b   1.000
_cell.length_c   1.000
_cell.angle_alpha   90.00
_cell.angle_beta   90.00
_cell.angle_gamma   90.00
#
_symmetry.space_group_name_H-M   'P 1'
#
loop_
_entity.id
_entity.type
_entity.pdbx_description
1 polymer ?
#
loop_
_entity_poly.entity_id
_entity_poly.type
_entity_poly.pdbx_seq_one_letter_code
_entity_poly.pdbx_strand_id
1 'polypeptide(L)'
;MKKIFLTLLVVIGLISFRASAQVSINVNIGSQPLWGPVGYDHVDYYYLPDVESYYYVPKRQFIYLNNGRWIFAASLPSRYRNYDFYNGYKVVINSRDAYRNFDHDRVYYAKYKKRHDQKLIRYSDDPRYYVVKGHPHGMPPGQAKKMYGKDAGKGKWKENKGGKGHGKY
;
A
#
# COMPACT_ATOMS: atom_id res chain seq x y z
N MET A 1 39.94 -18.41 -47.99
CA MET A 1 38.73 -17.65 -47.59
C MET A 1 38.13 -18.09 -46.23
N LYS A 2 38.94 -18.55 -45.26
CA LYS A 2 38.46 -18.92 -43.90
C LYS A 2 38.92 -17.97 -42.78
N LYS A 3 39.86 -17.05 -43.07
CA LYS A 3 40.44 -16.12 -42.09
C LYS A 3 39.68 -14.78 -41.97
N ILE A 4 38.79 -14.48 -42.91
CA ILE A 4 37.98 -13.23 -42.94
C ILE A 4 36.78 -13.34 -41.97
N PHE A 5 36.29 -14.55 -41.71
CA PHE A 5 35.22 -14.76 -40.75
C PHE A 5 35.65 -14.50 -39.31
N LEU A 6 36.94 -14.68 -38.98
CA LEU A 6 37.46 -14.46 -37.62
C LEU A 6 37.62 -12.96 -37.29
N THR A 7 37.91 -12.12 -38.29
CA THR A 7 38.04 -10.67 -38.09
C THR A 7 36.70 -9.96 -37.89
N LEU A 8 35.61 -10.49 -38.46
CA LEU A 8 34.27 -9.91 -38.30
C LEU A 8 33.72 -10.11 -36.88
N LEU A 9 34.15 -11.16 -36.19
CA LEU A 9 33.66 -11.53 -34.86
C LEU A 9 34.26 -10.65 -33.75
N VAL A 10 35.45 -10.08 -33.99
CA VAL A 10 36.14 -9.19 -33.03
C VAL A 10 35.53 -7.80 -32.98
N VAL A 11 34.93 -7.31 -34.08
CA VAL A 11 34.36 -5.95 -34.15
C VAL A 11 33.03 -5.83 -33.40
N ILE A 12 32.28 -6.93 -33.24
CA ILE A 12 30.99 -6.93 -32.54
C ILE A 12 31.17 -6.83 -31.01
N GLY A 13 32.32 -7.22 -30.47
CA GLY A 13 32.61 -7.21 -29.03
C GLY A 13 32.89 -5.83 -28.42
N LEU A 14 33.03 -4.77 -29.22
CA LEU A 14 33.37 -3.42 -28.74
C LEU A 14 32.17 -2.49 -28.56
N ILE A 15 30.96 -2.95 -28.86
CA ILE A 15 29.74 -2.15 -28.64
C ILE A 15 29.38 -2.22 -27.16
N SER A 16 29.91 -1.27 -26.38
CA SER A 16 29.52 -1.05 -24.99
C SER A 16 28.06 -0.60 -24.94
N PHE A 17 27.14 -1.54 -24.73
CA PHE A 17 25.76 -1.23 -24.41
C PHE A 17 25.73 -0.55 -23.04
N ARG A 18 25.58 0.77 -23.00
CA ARG A 18 25.22 1.46 -21.76
C ARG A 18 23.79 1.10 -21.43
N ALA A 19 23.61 0.10 -20.56
CA ALA A 19 22.32 -0.22 -19.99
C ALA A 19 21.91 0.92 -19.04
N SER A 20 21.02 1.81 -19.51
CA SER A 20 20.32 2.77 -18.65
C SER A 20 19.24 2.03 -17.89
N ALA A 21 19.55 1.58 -16.67
CA ALA A 21 18.53 1.04 -15.77
C ALA A 21 17.60 2.19 -15.33
N GLN A 22 16.36 2.19 -15.83
CA GLN A 22 15.32 3.07 -15.31
C GLN A 22 14.87 2.53 -13.95
N VAL A 23 15.26 3.21 -12.87
CA VAL A 23 14.76 2.89 -11.53
C VAL A 23 13.36 3.48 -11.40
N SER A 24 12.33 2.64 -11.52
CA SER A 24 10.94 3.02 -11.25
C SER A 24 10.65 2.86 -9.75
N ILE A 25 10.47 3.98 -9.05
CA ILE A 25 10.03 3.96 -7.65
C ILE A 25 8.50 3.96 -7.65
N ASN A 26 7.90 2.82 -7.30
CA ASN A 26 6.45 2.69 -7.17
C ASN A 26 6.03 3.13 -5.77
N VAL A 27 5.34 4.27 -5.65
CA VAL A 27 4.84 4.82 -4.37
C VAL A 27 3.32 4.69 -4.34
N ASN A 28 2.75 4.19 -3.25
CA ASN A 28 1.30 4.00 -3.12
C ASN A 28 0.70 4.50 -1.80
N ILE A 29 1.36 5.44 -1.11
CA ILE A 29 0.96 5.96 0.22
C ILE A 29 -0.55 6.29 0.29
N GLY A 30 -1.10 7.04 -0.67
CA GLY A 30 -2.52 7.42 -0.68
C GLY A 30 -3.53 6.27 -0.82
N SER A 31 -3.08 5.08 -1.20
CA SER A 31 -3.92 3.86 -1.27
C SER A 31 -3.92 3.07 0.03
N GLN A 32 -2.94 3.30 0.91
CA GLN A 32 -2.85 2.65 2.21
C GLN A 32 -3.99 3.14 3.13
N PRO A 33 -4.63 2.24 3.89
CA PRO A 33 -5.69 2.60 4.83
C PRO A 33 -5.11 3.29 6.07
N LEU A 34 -5.92 4.10 6.76
CA LEU A 34 -5.52 4.77 8.00
C LEU A 34 -5.09 3.81 9.12
N TRP A 35 -5.62 2.59 9.11
CA TRP A 35 -5.24 1.54 10.03
C TRP A 35 -3.93 0.83 9.65
N GLY A 36 -3.32 1.15 8.52
CA GLY A 36 -2.03 0.60 8.10
C GLY A 36 -0.89 1.12 9.00
N PRO A 37 0.23 0.38 9.09
CA PRO A 37 1.42 0.82 9.80
C PRO A 37 2.13 1.96 9.08
N VAL A 38 2.79 2.81 9.87
CA VAL A 38 3.75 3.80 9.35
C VAL A 38 5.07 3.14 8.93
N GLY A 39 5.89 3.86 8.16
CA GLY A 39 7.24 3.45 7.76
C GLY A 39 7.37 2.91 6.34
N TYR A 40 6.29 2.92 5.55
CA TYR A 40 6.25 2.34 4.21
C TYR A 40 5.71 3.33 3.17
N ASP A 41 6.50 3.57 2.13
CA ASP A 41 6.09 4.33 0.93
C ASP A 41 5.31 3.47 -0.08
N HIS A 42 5.49 2.16 0.00
CA HIS A 42 4.87 1.17 -0.86
C HIS A 42 4.46 -0.08 -0.06
N VAL A 43 3.24 -0.53 -0.28
CA VAL A 43 2.70 -1.77 0.29
C VAL A 43 1.86 -2.52 -0.74
N ASP A 44 2.18 -3.77 -1.04
CA ASP A 44 1.28 -4.65 -1.78
C ASP A 44 0.21 -5.26 -0.87
N TYR A 45 0.64 -5.92 0.22
CA TYR A 45 -0.24 -6.64 1.13
C TYR A 45 0.02 -6.29 2.59
N TYR A 46 -1.04 -6.27 3.38
CA TYR A 46 -0.96 -6.50 4.82
C TYR A 46 -1.38 -7.92 5.12
N TYR A 47 -0.52 -8.71 5.76
CA TYR A 47 -0.93 -9.92 6.43
C TYR A 47 -1.40 -9.60 7.85
N LEU A 48 -2.55 -10.13 8.23
CA LEU A 48 -3.23 -9.92 9.52
C LEU A 48 -3.18 -11.24 10.30
N PRO A 49 -2.23 -11.42 11.23
CA PRO A 49 -2.05 -12.69 11.92
C PRO A 49 -3.27 -13.14 12.73
N ASP A 50 -3.96 -12.22 13.40
CA ASP A 50 -5.10 -12.55 14.27
C ASP A 50 -6.28 -13.18 13.53
N VAL A 51 -6.47 -12.80 12.27
CA VAL A 51 -7.56 -13.27 11.41
C VAL A 51 -7.06 -14.14 10.26
N GLU A 52 -5.76 -14.42 10.23
CA GLU A 52 -5.06 -15.21 9.21
C GLU A 52 -5.51 -14.84 7.78
N SER A 53 -5.53 -13.54 7.51
CA SER A 53 -6.05 -12.98 6.25
C SER A 53 -5.09 -11.94 5.69
N TYR A 54 -5.13 -11.76 4.38
CA TYR A 54 -4.39 -10.71 3.69
C TYR A 54 -5.35 -9.57 3.32
N TYR A 55 -4.83 -8.36 3.27
CA TYR A 55 -5.48 -7.21 2.65
C TYR A 55 -4.57 -6.69 1.54
N TYR A 56 -5.02 -6.82 0.29
CA TYR A 56 -4.32 -6.32 -0.88
C TYR A 56 -4.61 -4.83 -1.05
N VAL A 57 -3.60 -3.99 -0.82
CA VAL A 57 -3.71 -2.53 -0.75
C VAL A 57 -4.12 -1.92 -2.10
N PRO A 58 -3.51 -2.28 -3.25
CA PRO A 58 -3.85 -1.67 -4.54
C PRO A 58 -5.33 -1.80 -4.93
N LYS A 59 -5.99 -2.92 -4.59
CA LYS A 59 -7.41 -3.15 -4.91
C LYS A 59 -8.35 -3.03 -3.71
N ARG A 60 -7.83 -2.75 -2.51
CA ARG A 60 -8.61 -2.67 -1.26
C ARG A 60 -9.47 -3.91 -1.02
N GLN A 61 -8.84 -5.08 -1.12
CA GLN A 61 -9.53 -6.38 -1.11
C GLN A 61 -8.93 -7.31 -0.06
N PHE A 62 -9.77 -7.99 0.71
CA PHE A 62 -9.37 -9.06 1.60
C PHE A 62 -9.21 -10.38 0.84
N ILE A 63 -8.21 -11.16 1.24
CA ILE A 63 -7.93 -12.49 0.71
C ILE A 63 -7.75 -13.44 1.88
N TYR A 64 -8.55 -14.49 1.93
CA TYR A 64 -8.51 -15.46 3.04
C TYR A 64 -8.90 -16.85 2.59
N LEU A 65 -8.44 -17.85 3.34
CA LEU A 65 -8.78 -19.24 3.09
C LEU A 65 -10.11 -19.59 3.77
N ASN A 66 -11.04 -20.15 3.00
CA ASN A 66 -12.30 -20.67 3.50
C ASN A 66 -12.55 -22.05 2.91
N ASN A 67 -12.65 -23.10 3.74
CA ASN A 67 -12.83 -24.49 3.32
C ASN A 67 -11.89 -24.92 2.18
N GLY A 68 -10.60 -24.59 2.33
CA GLY A 68 -9.56 -24.92 1.33
C GLY A 68 -9.59 -24.07 0.06
N ARG A 69 -10.47 -23.07 -0.05
CA ARG A 69 -10.57 -22.18 -1.21
C ARG A 69 -10.17 -20.76 -0.85
N TRP A 70 -9.44 -20.12 -1.76
CA TRP A 70 -9.10 -18.70 -1.67
C TRP A 70 -10.31 -17.83 -2.00
N ILE A 71 -10.70 -16.98 -1.07
CA ILE A 71 -11.80 -16.03 -1.24
C ILE A 71 -11.22 -14.63 -1.33
N PHE A 72 -11.70 -13.87 -2.32
CA PHE A 72 -11.31 -12.49 -2.59
C PHE A 72 -12.55 -11.61 -2.38
N ALA A 73 -12.58 -10.81 -1.32
CA ALA A 73 -13.79 -10.12 -0.89
C ALA A 73 -13.52 -8.69 -0.38
N ALA A 74 -14.55 -7.84 -0.38
CA ALA A 74 -14.45 -6.48 0.15
C ALA A 74 -14.38 -6.43 1.69
N SER A 75 -14.70 -7.52 2.37
CA SER A 75 -14.69 -7.64 3.84
C SER A 75 -14.09 -8.97 4.29
N LEU A 76 -13.71 -9.03 5.56
CA LEU A 76 -13.37 -10.29 6.24
C LEU A 76 -14.59 -11.23 6.32
N PRO A 77 -14.37 -12.55 6.54
CA PRO A 77 -15.47 -13.49 6.77
C PRO A 77 -16.26 -13.11 8.03
N SER A 78 -17.54 -13.49 8.07
CA SER A 78 -18.49 -13.12 9.13
C SER A 78 -18.00 -13.43 10.55
N ARG A 79 -17.23 -14.50 10.73
CA ARG A 79 -16.59 -14.87 12.01
C ARG A 79 -15.66 -13.78 12.57
N TYR A 80 -15.15 -12.89 11.73
CA TYR A 80 -14.25 -11.79 12.10
C TYR A 80 -14.89 -10.41 11.90
N ARG A 81 -16.22 -10.32 11.87
CA ARG A 81 -16.94 -9.05 11.69
C ARG A 81 -16.61 -7.98 12.75
N ASN A 82 -16.20 -8.41 13.94
CA ASN A 82 -15.86 -7.55 15.07
C ASN A 82 -14.35 -7.28 15.17
N TYR A 83 -13.55 -7.68 14.19
CA TYR A 83 -12.11 -7.46 14.23
C TYR A 83 -11.79 -5.96 14.10
N ASP A 84 -11.05 -5.43 15.08
CA ASP A 84 -10.61 -4.05 15.07
C ASP A 84 -9.28 -3.88 14.32
N PHE A 85 -9.37 -3.34 13.10
CA PHE A 85 -8.19 -3.03 12.30
C PHE A 85 -7.30 -1.97 12.94
N TYR A 86 -7.78 -1.12 13.85
CA TYR A 86 -6.94 -0.12 14.50
C TYR A 86 -6.13 -0.65 15.68
N ASN A 87 -6.37 -1.91 16.08
CA ASN A 87 -5.66 -2.48 17.22
C ASN A 87 -4.80 -3.69 16.84
N GLY A 88 -5.16 -4.49 15.84
CA GLY A 88 -4.36 -5.66 15.47
C GLY A 88 -3.02 -5.32 14.81
N TYR A 89 -2.01 -6.19 14.95
CA TYR A 89 -0.73 -6.03 14.23
C TYR A 89 -0.89 -6.35 12.73
N LYS A 90 -0.18 -5.61 11.86
CA LYS A 90 -0.12 -5.86 10.42
C LYS A 90 1.31 -6.09 10.00
N VAL A 91 1.53 -7.14 9.21
CA VAL A 91 2.80 -7.41 8.57
C VAL A 91 2.73 -6.91 7.14
N VAL A 92 3.67 -6.05 6.75
CA VAL A 92 3.79 -5.59 5.36
C VAL A 92 4.50 -6.66 4.53
N ILE A 93 3.89 -7.06 3.42
CA ILE A 93 4.45 -8.03 2.48
C ILE A 93 4.37 -7.44 1.07
N ASN A 94 5.53 -7.29 0.43
CA ASN A 94 5.67 -6.85 -0.95
C ASN A 94 6.08 -8.05 -1.81
N SER A 95 5.09 -8.60 -2.52
CA SER A 95 5.22 -9.80 -3.34
C SER A 95 4.01 -9.89 -4.26
N ARG A 96 4.17 -10.47 -5.46
CA ARG A 96 3.10 -10.56 -6.46
C ARG A 96 1.85 -11.29 -5.95
N ASP A 97 2.05 -12.43 -5.29
CA ASP A 97 1.00 -13.35 -4.87
C ASP A 97 1.23 -13.77 -3.40
N ALA A 98 1.29 -12.81 -2.48
CA ALA A 98 1.63 -13.05 -1.07
C ALA A 98 0.81 -14.18 -0.41
N TYR A 99 -0.49 -14.26 -0.71
CA TYR A 99 -1.39 -15.29 -0.17
C TYR A 99 -0.99 -16.72 -0.52
N ARG A 100 -0.16 -16.95 -1.54
CA ARG A 100 0.36 -18.28 -1.87
C ARG A 100 1.35 -18.81 -0.83
N ASN A 101 1.94 -17.94 -0.02
CA ASN A 101 2.87 -18.31 1.05
C ASN A 101 2.16 -18.50 2.41
N PHE A 102 0.84 -18.67 2.40
CA PHE A 102 0.02 -18.69 3.61
C PHE A 102 0.48 -19.63 4.71
N ASP A 103 0.83 -20.88 4.37
CA ASP A 103 1.26 -21.84 5.39
C ASP A 103 2.54 -21.42 6.09
N HIS A 104 3.48 -20.82 5.34
CA HIS A 104 4.69 -20.23 5.89
C HIS A 104 4.35 -18.99 6.74
N ASP A 105 3.61 -18.03 6.17
CA ASP A 105 3.31 -16.75 6.82
C ASP A 105 2.52 -16.93 8.13
N ARG A 106 1.57 -17.89 8.15
CA ARG A 106 0.78 -18.23 9.34
C ARG A 106 1.67 -18.66 10.50
N VAL A 107 2.69 -19.47 10.22
CA VAL A 107 3.63 -19.95 11.24
C VAL A 107 4.64 -18.86 11.60
N TYR A 108 5.26 -18.25 10.58
CA TYR A 108 6.34 -17.28 10.75
C TYR A 108 5.88 -16.01 11.48
N TYR A 109 4.68 -15.52 11.17
CA TYR A 109 4.11 -14.32 11.79
C TYR A 109 3.18 -14.60 12.97
N ALA A 110 3.05 -15.86 13.43
CA ALA A 110 2.24 -16.22 14.60
C ALA A 110 2.60 -15.41 15.86
N LYS A 111 3.88 -15.06 16.02
CA LYS A 111 4.39 -14.24 17.13
C LYS A 111 3.80 -12.82 17.21
N TYR A 112 3.16 -12.35 16.13
CA TYR A 112 2.52 -11.04 16.08
C TYR A 112 1.02 -11.09 16.40
N LYS A 113 0.44 -12.28 16.62
CA LYS A 113 -0.93 -12.39 17.12
C LYS A 113 -1.07 -11.67 18.45
N LYS A 114 -2.15 -10.92 18.63
CA LYS A 114 -2.46 -10.11 19.83
C LYS A 114 -1.42 -9.03 20.16
N ARG A 115 -0.60 -8.62 19.19
CA ARG A 115 0.24 -7.43 19.32
C ARG A 115 -0.52 -6.19 18.90
N HIS A 116 -0.32 -5.12 19.66
CA HIS A 116 -1.10 -3.88 19.61
C HIS A 116 -0.23 -2.62 19.65
N ASP A 117 1.09 -2.78 19.58
CA ASP A 117 2.10 -1.73 19.77
C ASP A 117 2.48 -1.00 18.47
N GLN A 118 1.80 -1.30 17.36
CA GLN A 118 2.16 -0.77 16.04
C GLN A 118 1.61 0.65 15.83
N LYS A 119 2.50 1.61 15.55
CA LYS A 119 2.09 2.98 15.19
C LYS A 119 1.39 2.98 13.82
N LEU A 120 0.20 3.57 13.79
CA LEU A 120 -0.66 3.59 12.61
C LEU A 120 -0.59 4.93 11.87
N ILE A 121 -0.88 4.87 10.57
CA ILE A 121 -0.99 6.02 9.68
C ILE A 121 -1.93 7.08 10.27
N ARG A 122 -3.08 6.68 10.81
CA ARG A 122 -4.05 7.60 11.46
C ARG A 122 -3.42 8.54 12.50
N TYR A 123 -2.43 8.04 13.23
CA TYR A 123 -1.79 8.74 14.36
C TYR A 123 -0.38 9.24 14.01
N SER A 124 -0.08 9.34 12.72
CA SER A 124 1.21 9.81 12.25
C SER A 124 1.19 11.32 12.03
N ASP A 125 2.24 12.00 12.49
CA ASP A 125 2.51 13.40 12.16
C ASP A 125 3.47 13.53 10.97
N ASP A 126 3.79 12.42 10.30
CA ASP A 126 4.61 12.44 9.09
C ASP A 126 3.76 12.96 7.90
N PRO A 127 4.14 14.12 7.29
CA PRO A 127 3.37 14.75 6.23
C PRO A 127 3.15 13.87 5.00
N ARG A 128 3.98 12.85 4.78
CA ARG A 128 3.81 11.91 3.66
C ARG A 128 2.47 11.18 3.73
N TYR A 129 1.94 10.95 4.94
CA TYR A 129 0.66 10.25 5.14
C TYR A 129 -0.57 11.15 5.06
N TYR A 130 -0.40 12.47 4.97
CA TYR A 130 -1.52 13.42 4.93
C TYR A 130 -2.35 13.29 3.65
N VAL A 131 -1.77 12.71 2.59
CA VAL A 131 -2.46 12.30 1.35
C VAL A 131 -3.48 11.17 1.56
N VAL A 132 -3.38 10.41 2.65
CA VAL A 132 -4.30 9.30 2.94
C VAL A 132 -5.68 9.88 3.27
N LYS A 133 -6.71 9.40 2.56
CA LYS A 133 -8.09 9.89 2.74
C LYS A 133 -8.55 9.68 4.19
N GLY A 134 -8.97 10.77 4.83
CA GLY A 134 -9.47 10.78 6.21
C GLY A 134 -8.39 10.95 7.28
N HIS A 135 -7.15 11.27 6.89
CA HIS A 135 -6.09 11.59 7.83
C HIS A 135 -6.43 12.85 8.65
N PRO A 136 -6.20 12.89 9.98
CA PRO A 136 -6.61 14.02 10.83
C PRO A 136 -6.04 15.38 10.43
N HIS A 137 -4.78 15.42 9.97
CA HIS A 137 -4.13 16.64 9.49
C HIS A 137 -4.68 17.17 8.16
N GLY A 138 -5.57 16.42 7.50
CA GLY A 138 -6.11 16.78 6.18
C GLY A 138 -5.05 16.71 5.08
N MET A 139 -5.47 16.91 3.83
CA MET A 139 -4.57 16.83 2.68
C MET A 139 -3.76 18.14 2.50
N PRO A 140 -2.44 18.08 2.25
CA PRO A 140 -1.64 19.29 2.10
C PRO A 140 -2.08 20.15 0.91
N PRO A 141 -2.07 21.50 1.04
CA PRO A 141 -2.33 22.40 -0.08
C PRO A 141 -1.33 22.12 -1.22
N GLY A 142 -1.84 21.85 -2.43
CA GLY A 142 -1.02 21.55 -3.61
C GLY A 142 -1.00 20.07 -4.03
N GLN A 143 -1.17 19.12 -3.09
CA GLN A 143 -1.39 17.71 -3.43
C GLN A 143 -2.83 17.45 -3.88
N ALA A 144 -3.79 18.17 -3.28
CA ALA A 144 -5.20 18.10 -3.66
C ALA A 144 -5.42 18.35 -5.17
N LYS A 145 -4.74 19.34 -5.76
CA LYS A 145 -4.85 19.67 -7.19
C LYS A 145 -4.39 18.53 -8.11
N LYS A 146 -3.42 17.71 -7.68
CA LYS A 146 -2.90 16.56 -8.45
C LYS A 146 -3.85 15.37 -8.42
N MET A 147 -4.63 15.20 -7.35
CA MET A 147 -5.60 14.10 -7.23
C MET A 147 -6.91 14.37 -7.98
N TYR A 148 -7.38 15.62 -8.02
CA TYR A 148 -8.61 16.00 -8.74
C TYR A 148 -8.43 16.21 -10.25
N GLY A 149 -7.21 16.13 -10.77
CA GLY A 149 -6.92 16.40 -12.18
C GLY A 149 -7.22 15.27 -13.17
N LYS A 150 -7.66 14.09 -12.71
CA LYS A 150 -7.89 12.92 -13.58
C LYS A 150 -9.35 12.56 -13.83
N ASP A 151 -10.29 13.00 -12.99
CA ASP A 151 -11.72 12.71 -13.19
C ASP A 151 -12.57 13.82 -12.54
N ALA A 152 -13.63 14.25 -13.26
CA ALA A 152 -14.62 15.30 -12.95
C ALA A 152 -14.28 16.69 -13.56
N GLY A 153 -14.97 17.16 -14.61
CA GLY A 153 -16.43 17.12 -14.76
C GLY A 153 -17.06 18.09 -13.76
N LYS A 154 -17.41 19.29 -14.25
CA LYS A 154 -17.93 20.45 -13.50
C LYS A 154 -18.87 20.08 -12.34
N GLY A 155 -18.38 20.15 -11.11
CA GLY A 155 -19.20 20.13 -9.89
C GLY A 155 -18.98 21.41 -9.09
N LYS A 156 -20.02 22.27 -9.01
CA LYS A 156 -20.01 23.48 -8.20
C LYS A 156 -19.98 23.10 -6.71
N TRP A 157 -18.87 23.33 -6.03
CA TRP A 157 -18.79 23.25 -4.58
C TRP A 157 -19.33 24.56 -3.98
N LYS A 158 -20.48 24.49 -3.31
CA LYS A 158 -20.96 25.58 -2.45
C LYS A 158 -20.05 25.64 -1.23
N GLU A 159 -19.38 26.78 -1.07
CA GLU A 159 -18.57 27.14 0.08
C GLU A 159 -19.49 27.34 1.29
N ASN A 160 -19.43 26.44 2.28
CA ASN A 160 -20.14 26.60 3.54
C ASN A 160 -19.17 27.29 4.53
N LYS A 161 -19.36 28.60 4.71
CA LYS A 161 -18.69 29.38 5.77
C LYS A 161 -19.41 29.11 7.09
N GLY A 162 -18.72 28.46 8.02
CA GLY A 162 -19.12 28.40 9.43
C GLY A 162 -17.88 28.15 10.27
N GLY A 163 -17.63 28.79 11.41
CA GLY A 163 -18.32 29.85 12.13
C GLY A 163 -17.35 30.23 13.26
N LYS A 164 -17.21 31.53 13.54
CA LYS A 164 -16.34 32.02 14.63
C LYS A 164 -16.94 31.62 15.98
N GLY A 165 -16.24 30.79 16.74
CA GLY A 165 -16.52 30.54 18.15
C GLY A 165 -15.50 31.28 19.02
N HIS A 166 -15.92 32.40 19.62
CA HIS A 166 -15.16 33.11 20.64
C HIS A 166 -15.29 32.37 21.98
N GLY A 167 -14.16 32.07 22.64
CA GLY A 167 -14.11 31.75 24.06
C GLY A 167 -13.22 32.78 24.75
N LYS A 168 -13.80 33.64 25.58
CA LYS A 168 -13.08 34.43 26.58
C LYS A 168 -13.46 33.88 27.96
N TYR A 169 -12.45 33.83 28.83
CA TYR A 169 -12.58 33.77 30.28
C TYR A 169 -13.29 35.02 30.81
#